data_AF-A0A520B6P5-F1
#
_entry.id   AF-A0A520B6P5-F1
#
_cell.length_a   1.000
_cell.length_b   1.000
_cell.length_c   1.000
_cell.angle_alpha   90.00
_cell.angle_beta   90.00
_cell.angle_gamma   90.00
#
_symmetry.space_group_name_H-M   'P 1'
#
loop_
_entity.id
_entity.type
_entity.pdbx_description
1 polymer ?
#
loop_
_entity_poly.entity_id
_entity_poly.type
_entity_poly.pdbx_seq_one_letter_code
_entity_poly.pdbx_strand_id
1 'polypeptide(L)' 'MGNKLYVGNLAYSVRDESLQEAFGQFGTVTSAKVMMDRETGRSKGFG' A
#
# COMPACT_ATOMS: atom_id res chain seq x y z
N MET A 1 -19.71 -1.47 -6.97
CA MET A 1 -18.56 -0.96 -7.76
C MET A 1 -17.33 -1.08 -6.90
N GLY A 2 -16.31 -1.80 -7.36
CA GLY A 2 -15.10 -2.07 -6.58
C GLY A 2 -14.10 -0.93 -6.72
N ASN A 3 -14.00 -0.06 -5.71
CA ASN A 3 -13.00 1.00 -5.63
C ASN A 3 -11.73 0.48 -4.95
N LYS A 4 -11.15 -0.59 -5.49
CA LYS A 4 -9.89 -1.18 -4.99
C LYS A 4 -8.84 -1.11 -6.08
N LEU A 5 -7.71 -0.51 -5.75
CA LEU A 5 -6.54 -0.45 -6.62
C LEU A 5 -5.53 -1.48 -6.12
N TYR A 6 -4.84 -2.13 -7.06
CA TYR A 6 -3.68 -2.94 -6.76
C TYR A 6 -2.44 -2.16 -7.17
N VAL A 7 -1.50 -2.00 -6.24
CA VAL A 7 -0.26 -1.28 -6.44
C VAL A 7 0.88 -2.27 -6.24
N GLY A 8 1.54 -2.65 -7.33
CA GLY A 8 2.71 -3.53 -7.33
C GLY A 8 4.02 -2.76 -7.48
N ASN A 9 5.13 -3.49 -7.39
CA ASN A 9 6.49 -2.95 -7.54
C ASN A 9 6.82 -1.81 -6.56
N LEU A 10 6.24 -1.87 -5.37
CA LEU A 10 6.54 -0.95 -4.28
C LEU A 10 7.91 -1.26 -3.69
N ALA A 11 8.67 -0.22 -3.35
CA ALA A 11 9.92 -0.40 -2.62
C ALA A 11 9.65 -1.07 -1.25
N TYR A 12 10.62 -1.84 -0.75
CA TYR A 12 10.46 -2.57 0.51
C TYR A 12 10.26 -1.67 1.74
N SER A 13 10.58 -0.38 1.62
CA SER A 13 10.36 0.65 2.63
C SER A 13 8.95 1.23 2.63
N VAL A 14 8.15 1.00 1.58
CA VAL A 14 6.78 1.53 1.46
C VAL A 14 5.88 0.83 2.47
N ARG A 15 5.10 1.62 3.19
CA ARG A 15 4.10 1.17 4.18
C ARG A 15 2.72 1.71 3.85
N ASP A 16 1.75 1.26 4.62
CA ASP A 16 0.35 1.66 4.56
C ASP A 16 0.21 3.19 4.57
N GLU A 17 0.97 3.87 5.44
CA GLU A 17 0.95 5.34 5.55
C GLU A 17 1.45 6.01 4.27
N SER A 18 2.52 5.47 3.66
CA SER A 18 3.08 6.01 2.41
C SER A 18 2.08 5.94 1.26
N LEU A 19 1.32 4.83 1.16
CA LEU A 19 0.25 4.71 0.16
C LEU A 19 -0.89 5.67 0.47
N GLN A 20 -1.29 5.79 1.74
CA GLN A 20 -2.36 6.70 2.14
C GLN A 20 -2.03 8.16 1.85
N GLU A 21 -0.80 8.60 2.13
CA GLU A 21 -0.34 9.96 1.81
C GLU A 21 -0.23 10.18 0.30
N ALA A 22 0.38 9.23 -0.43
CA ALA A 22 0.58 9.33 -1.86
C ALA A 22 -0.75 9.38 -2.64
N PHE A 23 -1.74 8.57 -2.25
CA PHE A 23 -3.06 8.56 -2.89
C PHE A 23 -4.03 9.58 -2.29
N GLY A 24 -3.80 10.02 -1.05
CA GLY A 24 -4.60 11.02 -0.35
C GLY A 24 -4.65 12.37 -1.08
N GLN A 25 -3.60 12.71 -1.82
CA GLN A 25 -3.59 13.92 -2.67
C GLN A 25 -4.59 13.86 -3.84
N PHE A 26 -4.95 12.65 -4.30
CA PHE A 26 -5.85 12.45 -5.43
C PHE A 26 -7.31 12.22 -4.99
N GLY A 27 -7.54 11.94 -3.71
CA GLY A 27 -8.87 11.76 -3.14
C GLY A 27 -8.88 11.02 -1.81
N THR A 28 -10.07 10.71 -1.30
CA THR A 28 -10.23 10.03 -0.02
C THR A 28 -9.85 8.55 -0.13
N VAL A 29 -8.73 8.17 0.48
CA VAL A 29 -8.31 6.78 0.62
C VAL A 29 -9.07 6.12 1.77
N THR A 30 -9.98 5.20 1.46
CA THR A 30 -10.74 4.46 2.49
C THR A 30 -9.88 3.44 3.23
N SER A 31 -8.95 2.79 2.51
CA SER A 31 -8.06 1.78 3.07
C SER A 31 -6.84 1.60 2.16
N ALA A 32 -5.66 1.63 2.74
CA ALA A 32 -4.41 1.25 2.09
C ALA A 32 -3.71 0.20 2.96
N LYS A 33 -3.23 -0.88 2.34
CA LYS A 33 -2.57 -1.96 3.07
C LYS A 33 -1.49 -2.60 2.21
N VAL A 34 -0.25 -2.43 2.62
CA VAL A 34 0.92 -3.09 2.04
C VAL A 34 0.98 -4.51 2.59
N MET A 35 1.12 -5.47 1.69
CA MET A 35 1.31 -6.86 2.08
C MET A 35 2.73 -7.04 2.59
N MET A 36 2.84 -7.46 3.85
CA MET A 36 4.11 -7.70 4.53
C MET A 36 4.33 -9.21 4.68
N ASP A 37 5.58 -9.62 4.54
CA ASP A 37 6.06 -10.96 4.84
C ASP A 37 6.12 -11.16 6.36
N ARG A 38 5.46 -12.20 6.87
CA ARG A 38 5.34 -12.44 8.32
C ARG A 38 6.61 -13.00 8.95
N GLU A 39 7.48 -13.62 8.16
CA GLU A 39 8.71 -14.24 8.67
C GLU A 39 9.84 -13.22 8.76
N THR A 40 9.96 -12.36 7.74
CA THR A 40 11.03 -11.35 7.66
C THR A 40 10.60 -9.97 8.11
N GLY A 41 9.28 -9.72 8.25
CA GLY A 41 8.73 -8.40 8.54
C GLY A 41 8.93 -7.39 7.40
N ARG A 42 9.31 -7.84 6.21
CA ARG A 42 9.58 -6.97 5.05
C ARG A 42 8.34 -6.83 4.18
N SER A 43 8.21 -5.70 3.48
CA SER A 43 7.17 -5.55 2.47
C SER A 43 7.36 -6.58 1.35
N LYS A 44 6.25 -7.11 0.82
CA LYS A 44 6.25 -7.97 -0.37
C LYS A 44 6.30 -7.15 -1.66
N GLY A 45 6.32 -5.83 -1.56
CA GLY A 45 6.37 -4.91 -2.69
C GLY A 45 5.03 -4.73 -3.40
N PHE A 46 3.92 -5.05 -2.74
CA PHE A 46 2.58 -4.81 -3.28
C PHE A 46 1.51 -4.57 -2.19
N GLY A 47 0.42 -3.90 -2.55
CA GLY A 47 -0.71 -3.56 -1.68
C GLY A 47 -1.96 -3.16 -2.44
#